data_AF-A0A972U204-F1
#
_entry.id   AF-A0A972U204-F1
#
_cell.length_a   1.000
_cell.length_b   1.000
_cell.length_c   1.000
_cell.angle_alpha   90.00
_cell.angle_beta   90.00
_cell.angle_gamma   90.00
#
_symmetry.space_group_name_H-M   'P 1'
#
loop_
_entity.id
_entity.type
_entity.pdbx_description
1 polymer ?
#
loop_
_entity_poly.entity_id
_entity_poly.type
_entity_poly.pdbx_seq_one_letter_code
_entity_poly.pdbx_strand_id
1 'polypeptide(L)'
;MSVTEVPESAPNTETGTARPSYLDWSNRGRGAGWWYLAGTATIIFVWVFGSVLLAIPLLLDPGAINADGSFNLGSVWLNNLVALLTFVPLFVAVLLVVRLIHGRPWRTVITPFRSFSFRMVGIGAAVWTGLLLLGLLVGVAFGTDELEWVFDSAVFFPNLIVLLALLFIQTTAEELFFRGYLVQWFGLVTRSRWLQSAVIGFVFMVPHMLNPEVADLGGL
;
A
#
# COMPACT_ATOMS: atom_id res chain seq x y z
N MET A 1 -44.70 49.64 -8.43
CA MET A 1 -44.54 48.21 -8.74
C MET A 1 -44.20 48.11 -10.22
N SER A 2 -42.92 47.94 -10.54
CA SER A 2 -42.41 47.74 -11.90
C SER A 2 -41.25 46.77 -11.75
N VAL A 3 -41.47 45.54 -12.21
CA VAL A 3 -40.48 44.46 -12.21
C VAL A 3 -39.60 44.68 -13.43
N THR A 4 -38.37 45.12 -13.24
CA THR A 4 -37.34 45.08 -14.28
C THR A 4 -36.83 43.65 -14.39
N GLU A 5 -37.18 42.99 -15.49
CA GLU A 5 -36.62 41.70 -15.92
C GLU A 5 -35.10 41.82 -16.10
N VAL A 6 -34.36 40.89 -15.50
CA VAL A 6 -32.93 40.71 -15.73
C VAL A 6 -32.77 39.96 -17.06
N PRO A 7 -31.95 40.43 -18.01
CA PRO A 7 -31.80 39.74 -19.29
C PRO A 7 -31.07 38.42 -19.11
N GLU A 8 -31.73 37.35 -19.54
CA GLU A 8 -31.19 36.01 -19.71
C GLU A 8 -30.25 36.00 -20.93
N SER A 9 -28.95 36.13 -20.70
CA SER A 9 -27.90 35.65 -21.62
C SER A 9 -26.51 35.81 -21.00
N ALA A 10 -26.07 34.80 -20.24
CA ALA A 10 -24.65 34.54 -20.06
C ALA A 10 -24.31 33.28 -20.87
N PRO A 11 -23.48 33.37 -21.93
CA PRO A 11 -23.09 32.21 -22.69
C PRO A 11 -22.27 31.29 -21.79
N ASN A 12 -22.62 30.00 -21.82
CA ASN A 12 -21.86 28.90 -21.25
C ASN A 12 -20.41 28.96 -21.75
N THR A 13 -19.54 29.63 -21.00
CA THR A 13 -18.10 29.47 -21.13
C THR A 13 -17.71 28.26 -20.29
N GLU A 14 -17.98 27.08 -20.85
CA GLU A 14 -17.28 25.86 -20.48
C GLU A 14 -15.79 26.09 -20.76
N THR A 15 -15.09 26.66 -19.78
CA THR A 15 -13.64 26.59 -19.75
C THR A 15 -13.28 25.13 -19.52
N GLY A 16 -12.83 24.47 -20.59
CA GLY A 16 -12.35 23.10 -20.63
C GLY A 16 -11.13 22.89 -19.74
N THR A 17 -11.30 22.96 -18.42
CA THR A 17 -10.32 22.49 -17.47
C THR A 17 -10.44 20.97 -17.41
N ALA A 18 -9.54 20.29 -18.11
CA ALA A 18 -9.38 18.85 -17.98
C ALA A 18 -9.34 18.49 -16.48
N ARG A 19 -10.09 17.46 -16.07
CA ARG A 19 -10.12 17.03 -14.66
C ARG A 19 -8.66 16.80 -14.21
N PRO A 20 -8.23 17.36 -13.06
CA PRO A 20 -6.84 17.25 -12.62
C PRO A 20 -6.44 15.78 -12.54
N SER A 21 -5.33 15.44 -13.20
CA SER A 21 -4.78 14.10 -13.20
C SER A 21 -4.26 13.74 -11.81
N TYR A 22 -4.21 12.44 -11.51
CA TYR A 22 -3.61 11.93 -10.29
C TYR A 22 -2.21 12.50 -10.02
N LEU A 23 -1.41 12.59 -11.08
CA LEU A 23 -0.04 13.08 -11.02
C LEU A 23 0.03 14.60 -10.86
N ASP A 24 -1.02 15.35 -11.15
CA ASP A 24 -1.00 16.81 -11.02
C ASP A 24 -0.99 17.25 -9.55
N TRP A 25 -1.41 16.37 -8.64
CA TRP A 25 -1.24 16.60 -7.21
C TRP A 25 0.23 16.71 -6.82
N SER A 26 1.16 16.12 -7.58
CA SER A 26 2.59 16.15 -7.27
C SER A 26 3.18 17.56 -7.19
N ASN A 27 2.63 18.48 -7.98
CA ASN A 27 3.08 19.87 -8.05
C ASN A 27 2.32 20.80 -7.09
N ARG A 28 1.37 20.30 -6.30
CA ARG A 28 0.56 21.12 -5.37
C ARG A 28 1.13 21.08 -3.96
N GLY A 29 1.17 22.24 -3.31
CA GLY A 29 1.82 22.41 -2.01
C GLY A 29 3.35 22.44 -2.18
N ARG A 30 4.07 21.73 -1.32
CA ARG A 30 5.53 21.57 -1.46
C ARG A 30 5.85 20.44 -2.47
N GLY A 31 5.77 20.77 -3.75
CA GLY A 31 5.87 19.80 -4.86
C GLY A 31 7.25 19.58 -5.46
N ALA A 32 8.28 20.30 -5.01
CA ALA A 32 9.64 20.10 -5.54
C ALA A 32 10.17 18.71 -5.15
N GLY A 33 10.95 18.07 -6.04
CA GLY A 33 11.41 16.69 -5.87
C GLY A 33 12.19 16.41 -4.57
N TRP A 34 12.87 17.42 -4.02
CA TRP A 34 13.59 17.26 -2.74
C TRP A 34 12.63 17.10 -1.54
N TRP A 35 11.45 17.72 -1.56
CA TRP A 35 10.44 17.53 -0.52
C TRP A 35 9.92 16.10 -0.50
N TYR A 36 9.85 15.47 -1.68
CA TYR A 36 9.53 14.06 -1.79
C TYR A 36 10.64 13.16 -1.26
N LEU A 37 11.91 13.50 -1.53
CA LEU A 37 13.04 12.76 -0.94
C LEU A 37 13.03 12.87 0.60
N ALA A 38 12.87 14.08 1.13
CA ALA A 38 12.79 14.31 2.57
C ALA A 38 11.57 13.62 3.19
N GLY A 39 10.43 13.64 2.51
CA GLY A 39 9.22 12.95 2.94
C GLY A 39 9.38 11.43 2.93
N THR A 40 9.94 10.83 1.87
CA THR A 40 10.29 9.40 1.83
C THR A 40 11.23 9.04 2.98
N ALA A 41 12.31 9.80 3.19
CA ALA A 41 13.24 9.56 4.29
C ALA A 41 12.55 9.61 5.67
N THR A 42 11.62 10.56 5.84
CA THR A 42 10.81 10.69 7.07
C THR A 42 9.86 9.51 7.25
N ILE A 43 9.20 9.07 6.17
CA ILE A 43 8.30 7.90 6.19
C ILE A 43 9.06 6.65 6.61
N ILE A 44 10.20 6.37 5.97
CA ILE A 44 11.03 5.20 6.29
C ILE A 44 11.57 5.29 7.71
N PHE A 45 12.04 6.46 8.16
CA PHE A 45 12.50 6.65 9.53
C PHE A 45 11.40 6.35 10.56
N VAL A 46 10.20 6.95 10.40
CA VAL A 46 9.09 6.73 11.33
C VAL A 46 8.63 5.28 11.29
N TRP A 47 8.63 4.64 10.11
CA TRP A 47 8.29 3.23 10.00
C TRP A 47 9.27 2.35 10.77
N VAL A 48 10.57 2.43 10.47
CA VAL A 48 11.60 1.61 11.13
C VAL A 48 11.65 1.90 12.62
N PHE A 49 11.69 3.17 13.02
CA PHE A 49 11.75 3.56 14.42
C PHE A 49 10.51 3.10 15.18
N GLY A 50 9.31 3.29 14.61
CA GLY A 50 8.06 2.81 15.19
C GLY A 50 8.02 1.30 15.34
N SER A 51 8.49 0.56 14.33
CA SER A 51 8.59 -0.91 14.38
C SER A 51 9.58 -1.38 15.46
N VAL A 52 10.72 -0.71 15.62
CA VAL A 52 11.68 -1.01 16.70
C VAL A 52 11.07 -0.76 18.07
N LEU A 53 10.33 0.34 18.25
CA LEU A 53 9.65 0.61 19.53
C LEU A 53 8.62 -0.48 19.87
N LEU A 54 7.87 -0.96 18.87
CA LEU A 54 6.94 -2.08 19.04
C LEU A 54 7.68 -3.39 19.35
N ALA A 55 8.91 -3.56 18.85
CA ALA A 55 9.74 -4.75 19.07
C ALA A 55 10.47 -4.76 20.41
N ILE A 56 10.55 -3.64 21.16
CA ILE A 56 11.30 -3.57 22.44
C ILE A 56 10.95 -4.70 23.41
N PRO A 57 9.67 -5.03 23.68
CA PRO A 57 9.34 -6.12 24.60
C PRO A 57 9.88 -7.48 24.14
N LEU A 58 9.95 -7.69 22.82
CA LEU A 58 10.43 -8.93 22.21
C LEU A 58 11.96 -9.02 22.26
N LEU A 59 12.66 -7.89 22.13
CA LEU A 59 14.13 -7.83 22.26
C LEU A 59 14.62 -8.17 23.68
N LEU A 60 13.73 -8.15 24.67
CA LEU A 60 14.04 -8.56 26.04
C LEU A 60 13.86 -10.06 26.28
N ASP A 61 13.27 -10.78 25.32
CA ASP A 61 13.10 -12.24 25.34
C ASP A 61 14.04 -12.88 24.29
N PRO A 62 15.12 -13.55 24.71
CA PRO A 62 16.11 -14.14 23.81
C PRO A 62 15.56 -15.18 22.81
N GLY A 63 14.34 -15.70 23.02
CA GLY A 63 13.70 -16.66 22.12
C GLY A 63 12.63 -16.08 21.20
N ALA A 64 12.26 -14.80 21.34
CA ALA A 64 11.10 -14.23 20.67
C ALA A 64 11.36 -13.83 19.20
N ILE A 65 12.62 -13.68 18.79
CA ILE A 65 13.03 -13.32 17.43
C ILE A 65 14.06 -14.35 16.94
N ASN A 66 13.76 -15.00 15.82
CA ASN A 66 14.63 -15.97 15.17
C ASN A 66 15.77 -15.28 14.40
N ALA A 67 16.78 -16.04 14.00
CA ALA A 67 17.93 -15.52 13.26
C ALA A 67 17.57 -14.95 11.87
N ASP A 68 16.46 -15.42 11.28
CA ASP A 68 15.89 -14.93 10.02
C ASP A 68 15.01 -13.68 10.20
N GLY A 69 14.87 -13.18 11.43
CA GLY A 69 14.04 -12.02 11.78
C GLY A 69 12.55 -12.33 11.99
N SER A 70 12.12 -13.59 11.85
CA SER A 70 10.74 -13.99 12.15
C SER A 70 10.46 -14.03 13.66
N PHE A 71 9.19 -13.82 14.04
CA PHE A 71 8.77 -13.88 15.44
C PHE A 71 8.49 -15.31 15.89
N ASN A 72 8.80 -15.63 17.14
CA ASN A 72 8.52 -16.91 17.78
C ASN A 72 7.82 -16.71 19.14
N LEU A 73 6.53 -16.38 19.07
CA LEU A 73 5.70 -16.06 20.25
C LEU A 73 4.85 -17.26 20.71
N GLY A 74 5.20 -18.47 20.27
CA GLY A 74 4.47 -19.70 20.62
C GLY A 74 3.13 -19.88 19.91
N SER A 75 2.69 -18.93 19.06
CA SER A 75 1.51 -19.10 18.22
C SER A 75 1.61 -18.30 16.91
N VAL A 76 1.08 -18.88 15.83
CA VAL A 76 1.10 -18.28 14.49
C VAL A 76 0.35 -16.94 14.46
N TRP A 77 -0.79 -16.86 15.13
CA TRP A 77 -1.59 -15.64 15.15
C TRP A 77 -0.90 -14.50 15.91
N LEU A 78 -0.13 -14.79 16.97
CA LEU A 78 0.67 -13.77 17.66
C LEU A 78 1.82 -13.28 16.79
N ASN A 79 2.51 -14.19 16.11
CA ASN A 79 3.58 -13.84 15.17
C ASN A 79 3.04 -12.89 14.09
N ASN A 80 1.91 -13.25 13.47
CA ASN A 80 1.26 -12.41 12.45
C ASN A 80 0.73 -11.09 13.01
N LEU A 81 0.22 -11.09 14.24
CA LEU A 81 -0.26 -9.88 14.90
C LEU A 81 0.87 -8.85 15.02
N VAL A 82 2.02 -9.26 15.58
CA VAL A 82 3.17 -8.37 15.76
C VAL A 82 3.75 -7.96 14.42
N ALA A 83 3.91 -8.89 13.47
CA ALA A 83 4.39 -8.60 12.13
C ALA A 83 3.53 -7.54 11.43
N LEU A 84 2.21 -7.67 11.45
CA LEU A 84 1.32 -6.71 10.79
C LEU A 84 1.23 -5.37 11.54
N LEU A 85 1.39 -5.36 12.87
CA LEU A 85 1.44 -4.12 13.65
C LEU A 85 2.63 -3.22 13.25
N THR A 86 3.72 -3.79 12.74
CA THR A 86 4.86 -3.01 12.23
C THR A 86 4.50 -2.09 11.05
N PHE A 87 3.36 -2.31 10.37
CA PHE A 87 2.89 -1.46 9.28
C PHE A 87 2.03 -0.28 9.75
N VAL A 88 1.58 -0.26 11.00
CA VAL A 88 0.82 0.88 11.55
C VAL A 88 1.64 2.18 11.51
N PRO A 89 2.92 2.20 11.95
CA PRO A 89 3.78 3.37 11.78
C PRO A 89 3.92 3.83 10.33
N LEU A 90 4.06 2.90 9.36
CA LEU A 90 4.13 3.25 7.94
C LEU A 90 2.85 3.95 7.47
N PHE A 91 1.69 3.37 7.77
CA PHE A 91 0.38 3.93 7.43
C PHE A 91 0.24 5.37 7.96
N VAL A 92 0.52 5.57 9.24
CA VAL A 92 0.42 6.90 9.88
C VAL A 92 1.44 7.88 9.27
N ALA A 93 2.68 7.44 9.06
CA ALA A 93 3.75 8.27 8.53
C ALA A 93 3.40 8.84 7.15
N VAL A 94 2.87 8.03 6.23
CA VAL A 94 2.47 8.49 4.89
C VAL A 94 1.43 9.61 4.99
N LEU A 95 0.38 9.42 5.80
CA LEU A 95 -0.69 10.41 5.96
C LEU A 95 -0.17 11.72 6.56
N LEU A 96 0.69 11.63 7.58
CA LEU A 96 1.29 12.79 8.24
C LEU A 96 2.26 13.53 7.32
N VAL A 97 3.12 12.84 6.58
CA VAL A 97 4.05 13.47 5.64
C VAL A 97 3.31 14.21 4.53
N VAL A 98 2.26 13.62 3.96
CA VAL A 98 1.42 14.31 2.96
C VAL A 98 0.78 15.57 3.56
N ARG A 99 0.27 15.48 4.80
CA ARG A 99 -0.44 16.58 5.45
C ARG A 99 0.47 17.69 5.96
N LEU A 100 1.62 17.35 6.52
CA LEU A 100 2.51 18.25 7.26
C LEU A 100 3.70 18.73 6.41
N ILE A 101 4.33 17.83 5.66
CA ILE A 101 5.49 18.18 4.82
C ILE A 101 5.02 18.77 3.49
N HIS A 102 4.11 18.08 2.78
CA HIS A 102 3.62 18.58 1.49
C HIS A 102 2.54 19.66 1.63
N GLY A 103 1.86 19.73 2.78
CA GLY A 103 0.83 20.73 3.04
C GLY A 103 -0.45 20.52 2.24
N ARG A 104 -0.76 19.27 1.83
CA ARG A 104 -1.96 18.92 1.06
C ARG A 104 -2.82 17.88 1.78
N PRO A 105 -4.11 17.75 1.45
CA PRO A 105 -4.97 16.76 2.12
C PRO A 105 -4.47 15.33 1.91
N TRP A 106 -4.52 14.49 2.95
CA TRP A 106 -4.11 13.07 2.89
C TRP A 106 -4.87 12.28 1.82
N ARG A 107 -6.10 12.66 1.52
CA ARG A 107 -6.94 12.02 0.48
C ARG A 107 -6.28 12.03 -0.90
N THR A 108 -5.34 12.96 -1.15
CA THR A 108 -4.65 13.10 -2.44
C THR A 108 -3.78 11.89 -2.79
N VAL A 109 -3.32 11.10 -1.82
CA VAL A 109 -2.59 9.84 -2.08
C VAL A 109 -3.50 8.62 -2.19
N ILE A 110 -4.80 8.75 -1.88
CA ILE A 110 -5.77 7.66 -2.01
C ILE A 110 -6.45 7.72 -3.37
N THR A 111 -6.95 8.89 -3.74
CA THR A 111 -7.70 9.06 -4.99
C THR A 111 -7.71 10.50 -5.45
N PRO A 112 -7.54 10.76 -6.76
CA PRO A 112 -7.79 12.07 -7.34
C PRO A 112 -9.28 12.31 -7.61
N PHE A 113 -10.10 11.26 -7.58
CA PHE A 113 -11.50 11.29 -8.00
C PHE A 113 -12.45 11.53 -6.81
N ARG A 114 -13.62 12.12 -7.11
CA ARG A 114 -14.66 12.43 -6.11
C ARG A 114 -15.37 11.18 -5.56
N SER A 115 -15.39 10.07 -6.29
CA SER A 115 -16.13 8.86 -5.94
C SER A 115 -15.32 7.58 -6.13
N PHE A 116 -15.59 6.61 -5.26
CA PHE A 116 -15.01 5.26 -5.30
C PHE A 116 -15.90 4.36 -6.17
N SER A 117 -15.31 3.62 -7.11
CA SER A 117 -16.07 2.75 -8.02
C SER A 117 -16.01 1.29 -7.56
N PHE A 118 -17.07 0.81 -6.90
CA PHE A 118 -17.21 -0.60 -6.52
C PHE A 118 -17.20 -1.56 -7.72
N ARG A 119 -17.59 -1.09 -8.91
CA ARG A 119 -17.48 -1.87 -10.14
C ARG A 119 -16.03 -2.26 -10.43
N MET A 120 -15.09 -1.32 -10.28
CA MET A 120 -13.67 -1.59 -10.52
C MET A 120 -13.09 -2.53 -9.46
N VAL A 121 -13.55 -2.43 -8.21
CA VAL A 121 -13.21 -3.40 -7.16
C VAL A 121 -13.68 -4.80 -7.56
N GLY A 122 -14.92 -4.96 -8.03
CA GLY A 122 -15.44 -6.26 -8.47
C GLY A 122 -14.66 -6.84 -9.65
N ILE A 123 -14.27 -6.01 -10.63
CA ILE A 123 -13.42 -6.44 -11.75
C ILE A 123 -12.05 -6.89 -11.25
N GLY A 124 -11.41 -6.10 -10.39
CA GLY A 124 -10.10 -6.45 -9.81
C GLY A 124 -10.15 -7.75 -9.01
N ALA A 125 -11.18 -7.94 -8.18
CA ALA A 125 -11.40 -9.17 -7.44
C ALA A 125 -11.59 -10.37 -8.36
N ALA A 126 -12.41 -10.24 -9.42
CA ALA A 126 -12.64 -11.32 -10.37
C ALA A 126 -11.35 -11.71 -11.13
N VAL A 127 -10.57 -10.74 -11.59
CA VAL A 127 -9.29 -10.99 -12.26
C VAL A 127 -8.31 -11.67 -11.30
N TRP A 128 -8.18 -11.17 -10.07
CA TRP A 128 -7.26 -11.74 -9.08
C TRP A 128 -7.64 -13.17 -8.70
N THR A 129 -8.91 -13.42 -8.39
CA THR A 129 -9.42 -14.77 -8.13
C THR A 129 -9.20 -15.69 -9.33
N GLY A 130 -9.42 -15.21 -10.55
CA GLY A 130 -9.17 -15.97 -11.77
C GLY A 130 -7.70 -16.38 -11.93
N LEU A 131 -6.76 -15.46 -11.64
CA LEU A 131 -5.33 -15.75 -11.66
C LEU A 131 -4.91 -16.74 -10.57
N LEU A 132 -5.45 -16.61 -9.36
CA LEU A 132 -5.19 -17.56 -8.27
C LEU A 132 -5.70 -18.96 -8.60
N LEU A 133 -6.92 -19.07 -9.15
CA LEU A 133 -7.49 -20.34 -9.58
C LEU A 133 -6.69 -20.94 -10.74
N LEU A 134 -6.26 -20.12 -11.70
CA LEU A 134 -5.41 -20.58 -12.79
C LEU A 134 -4.07 -21.10 -12.25
N GLY A 135 -3.43 -20.38 -11.33
CA GLY A 135 -2.20 -20.82 -10.67
C GLY A 135 -2.38 -22.14 -9.93
N LEU A 136 -3.47 -22.29 -9.19
CA LEU A 136 -3.83 -23.55 -8.53
C LEU A 136 -4.03 -24.69 -9.54
N LEU A 137 -4.78 -24.46 -10.62
CA LEU A 137 -5.03 -25.46 -11.66
C LEU A 137 -3.73 -25.89 -12.37
N VAL A 138 -2.85 -24.93 -12.67
CA VAL A 138 -1.52 -25.22 -13.22
C VAL A 138 -0.69 -26.02 -12.22
N GLY A 139 -0.70 -25.65 -10.94
CA GLY A 139 -0.03 -26.38 -9.87
C GLY A 139 -0.54 -27.81 -9.73
N VAL A 140 -1.85 -28.04 -9.82
CA VAL A 140 -2.45 -29.39 -9.78
C VAL A 140 -2.17 -30.19 -11.05
N ALA A 141 -2.16 -29.55 -12.22
CA ALA A 141 -2.00 -30.23 -13.51
C ALA A 141 -0.54 -30.58 -13.85
N PHE A 142 0.41 -29.77 -13.38
CA PHE A 142 1.83 -29.89 -13.73
C PHE A 142 2.78 -30.03 -12.53
N GLY A 143 2.32 -29.70 -11.32
CA GLY A 143 3.12 -29.80 -10.10
C GLY A 143 3.14 -31.22 -9.55
N THR A 144 4.32 -31.66 -9.14
CA THR A 144 4.58 -32.93 -8.48
C THR A 144 4.19 -32.81 -6.99
N ASP A 145 3.11 -33.48 -6.58
CA ASP A 145 2.81 -34.00 -5.22
C ASP A 145 2.97 -33.13 -3.95
N GLU A 146 3.22 -31.81 -4.03
CA GLU A 146 3.48 -30.95 -2.85
C GLU A 146 2.28 -30.11 -2.36
N LEU A 147 1.06 -30.38 -2.83
CA LEU A 147 -0.15 -29.70 -2.35
C LEU A 147 -0.72 -30.42 -1.11
N GLU A 148 -0.37 -29.91 0.08
CA GLU A 148 -0.91 -30.42 1.33
C GLU A 148 -2.15 -29.64 1.80
N TRP A 149 -3.12 -30.35 2.35
CA TRP A 149 -4.27 -29.75 3.01
C TRP A 149 -3.94 -29.47 4.49
N VAL A 150 -3.76 -28.20 4.85
CA VAL A 150 -3.24 -27.77 6.18
C VAL A 150 -4.31 -27.07 7.05
N PHE A 151 -5.60 -27.38 6.86
CA PHE A 151 -6.65 -26.71 7.65
C PHE A 151 -6.68 -27.22 9.10
N ASP A 152 -6.30 -26.36 10.04
CA ASP A 152 -6.49 -26.54 11.48
C ASP A 152 -7.34 -25.38 12.03
N SER A 153 -8.52 -25.69 12.58
CA SER A 153 -9.44 -24.68 13.10
C SER A 153 -8.89 -23.88 14.28
N ALA A 154 -8.05 -24.49 15.12
CA ALA A 154 -7.44 -23.85 16.27
C ALA A 154 -6.40 -22.81 15.86
N VAL A 155 -5.75 -23.00 14.71
CA VAL A 155 -4.82 -22.02 14.11
C VAL A 155 -5.58 -21.02 13.24
N PHE A 156 -6.53 -21.51 12.44
CA PHE A 156 -7.21 -20.74 11.40
C PHE A 156 -8.06 -19.60 11.96
N PHE A 157 -8.95 -19.85 12.93
CA PHE A 157 -9.90 -18.82 13.37
C PHE A 157 -9.23 -17.63 14.10
N PRO A 158 -8.29 -17.84 15.04
CA PRO A 158 -7.54 -16.72 15.63
C PRO A 158 -6.77 -15.93 14.58
N ASN A 159 -6.12 -16.63 13.65
CA ASN A 159 -5.36 -15.97 12.59
C ASN A 159 -6.26 -15.19 11.62
N LEU A 160 -7.45 -15.72 11.29
CA LEU A 160 -8.43 -15.05 10.44
C LEU A 160 -8.84 -13.69 11.04
N ILE A 161 -9.04 -13.61 12.36
CA ILE A 161 -9.38 -12.34 13.03
C ILE A 161 -8.24 -11.33 12.88
N VAL A 162 -7.00 -11.75 13.11
CA VAL A 162 -5.81 -10.90 12.97
C VAL A 162 -5.66 -10.41 11.53
N LEU A 163 -5.76 -11.31 10.55
CA LEU A 163 -5.65 -10.97 9.13
C LEU A 163 -6.76 -10.03 8.69
N LEU A 164 -8.02 -10.30 9.05
CA LEU A 164 -9.15 -9.42 8.71
C LEU A 164 -9.03 -8.02 9.33
N ALA A 165 -8.33 -7.86 10.44
CA ALA A 165 -8.12 -6.55 11.05
C ALA A 165 -6.91 -5.82 10.47
N LEU A 166 -5.75 -6.47 10.44
CA LEU A 166 -4.47 -5.80 10.20
C LEU A 166 -3.93 -5.96 8.79
N LEU A 167 -4.34 -7.00 8.04
CA LEU A 167 -3.91 -7.13 6.65
C LEU A 167 -4.44 -5.96 5.81
N PHE A 168 -5.64 -5.45 6.11
CA PHE A 168 -6.14 -4.23 5.48
C PHE A 168 -5.27 -3.01 5.79
N ILE A 169 -4.74 -2.89 7.01
CA ILE A 169 -3.85 -1.79 7.36
C ILE A 169 -2.53 -1.92 6.62
N GLN A 170 -1.92 -3.12 6.61
CA GLN A 170 -0.67 -3.40 5.92
C GLN A 170 -0.79 -3.11 4.41
N THR A 171 -1.78 -3.71 3.75
CA THR A 171 -1.99 -3.51 2.31
C THR A 171 -2.30 -2.06 1.97
N THR A 172 -3.07 -1.37 2.82
CA THR A 172 -3.33 0.07 2.64
C THR A 172 -2.06 0.90 2.85
N ALA A 173 -1.24 0.60 3.86
CA ALA A 173 0.00 1.33 4.11
C ALA A 173 0.94 1.28 2.91
N GLU A 174 1.12 0.07 2.36
CA GLU A 174 1.93 -0.15 1.16
C GLU A 174 1.32 0.52 -0.08
N GLU A 175 0.02 0.35 -0.32
CA GLU A 175 -0.68 0.98 -1.44
C GLU A 175 -0.49 2.51 -1.38
N LEU A 176 -0.67 3.13 -0.20
CA LEU A 176 -0.49 4.58 -0.02
C LEU A 176 0.96 5.03 -0.18
N PHE A 177 1.93 4.22 0.23
CA PHE A 177 3.32 4.58 0.07
C PHE A 177 3.77 4.41 -1.39
N PHE A 178 3.62 3.21 -1.95
CA PHE A 178 4.16 2.88 -3.27
C PHE A 178 3.34 3.48 -4.42
N ARG A 179 2.03 3.23 -4.44
CA ARG A 179 1.12 3.67 -5.54
C ARG A 179 0.48 5.03 -5.25
N GLY A 180 0.38 5.37 -3.98
CA GLY A 180 0.01 6.68 -3.48
C GLY A 180 1.11 7.72 -3.72
N TYR A 181 2.11 7.66 -2.85
CA TYR A 181 3.12 8.69 -2.68
C TYR A 181 4.25 8.62 -3.71
N LEU A 182 4.88 7.45 -3.90
CA LEU A 182 6.04 7.30 -4.78
C LEU A 182 5.67 7.45 -6.27
N VAL A 183 4.50 6.96 -6.71
CA VAL A 183 4.01 7.23 -8.08
C VAL A 183 3.84 8.73 -8.32
N GLN A 184 3.33 9.48 -7.35
CA GLN A 184 3.20 10.93 -7.50
C GLN A 184 4.56 11.62 -7.55
N TRP A 185 5.52 11.18 -6.73
CA TRP A 185 6.90 11.66 -6.82
C TRP A 185 7.50 11.39 -8.20
N PHE A 186 7.43 10.14 -8.67
CA PHE A 186 7.99 9.75 -9.96
C PHE A 186 7.23 10.37 -11.14
N GLY A 187 5.99 10.81 -10.91
CA GLY A 187 5.20 11.66 -11.81
C GLY A 187 5.85 13.01 -12.15
N LEU A 188 6.80 13.48 -11.33
CA LEU A 188 7.65 14.65 -11.62
C LEU A 188 8.71 14.34 -12.70
N VAL A 189 9.12 13.08 -12.82
CA VAL A 189 10.16 12.63 -13.77
C VAL A 189 9.53 12.18 -15.08
N THR A 190 8.47 11.38 -15.02
CA THR A 190 7.81 10.83 -16.21
C THR A 190 6.30 10.73 -16.03
N ARG A 191 5.55 10.92 -17.12
CA ARG A 191 4.10 10.70 -17.18
C ARG A 191 3.73 9.34 -17.79
N SER A 192 4.71 8.54 -18.19
CA SER A 192 4.48 7.22 -18.78
C SER A 192 4.01 6.21 -17.71
N ARG A 193 2.77 5.73 -17.86
CA ARG A 193 2.16 4.77 -16.93
C ARG A 193 2.94 3.46 -16.85
N TRP A 194 3.44 2.97 -17.99
CA TRP A 194 4.23 1.73 -18.06
C TRP A 194 5.55 1.86 -17.31
N LEU A 195 6.25 2.97 -17.50
CA LEU A 195 7.52 3.21 -16.83
C LEU A 195 7.34 3.41 -15.32
N GLN A 196 6.27 4.11 -14.90
CA GLN A 196 5.92 4.24 -13.49
C GLN A 196 5.63 2.87 -12.86
N SER A 197 4.82 2.02 -13.51
CA SER A 197 4.51 0.69 -13.00
C SER A 197 5.76 -0.20 -12.91
N ALA A 198 6.65 -0.17 -13.90
CA ALA A 198 7.87 -0.96 -13.89
C ALA A 198 8.83 -0.53 -12.76
N VAL A 199 9.08 0.78 -12.63
CA VAL A 199 10.01 1.32 -11.62
C VAL A 199 9.45 1.12 -10.21
N ILE A 200 8.20 1.48 -9.97
CA ILE A 200 7.59 1.33 -8.64
C ILE A 200 7.43 -0.15 -8.28
N GLY A 201 7.12 -1.01 -9.26
CA GLY A 201 7.10 -2.46 -9.06
C GLY A 201 8.46 -3.01 -8.67
N PHE A 202 9.53 -2.56 -9.32
CA PHE A 202 10.89 -2.95 -8.95
C PHE A 202 11.27 -2.48 -7.53
N VAL A 203 10.98 -1.21 -7.20
CA VAL A 203 11.22 -0.67 -5.85
C VAL A 203 10.41 -1.42 -4.79
N PHE A 204 9.19 -1.84 -5.10
CA PHE A 204 8.36 -2.67 -4.23
C PHE A 204 8.94 -4.08 -4.04
N MET A 205 9.53 -4.66 -5.08
CA MET A 205 10.14 -6.00 -5.04
C MET A 205 11.38 -6.05 -4.13
N VAL A 206 12.20 -4.99 -4.11
CA VAL A 206 13.50 -4.99 -3.40
C VAL A 206 13.40 -5.40 -1.91
N PRO A 207 12.49 -4.84 -1.09
CA PRO A 207 12.34 -5.27 0.30
C PRO A 207 11.99 -6.75 0.46
N HIS A 208 11.24 -7.31 -0.50
CA HIS A 208 10.77 -8.70 -0.47
C HIS A 208 11.85 -9.71 -0.88
N MET A 209 12.93 -9.26 -1.52
CA MET A 209 14.06 -10.13 -1.84
C MET A 209 14.79 -10.62 -0.58
N LEU A 210 14.59 -9.97 0.56
CA LEU A 210 15.14 -10.35 1.85
C LEU A 210 14.23 -11.31 2.63
N ASN A 211 13.08 -11.69 2.06
CA ASN A 211 12.19 -12.63 2.71
C ASN A 211 12.85 -14.03 2.77
N PRO A 212 12.71 -14.75 3.90
CA PRO A 212 13.27 -16.09 4.05
C PRO A 212 12.86 -17.05 2.93
N GLU A 213 11.61 -16.95 2.46
CA GLU A 213 11.08 -17.82 1.41
C GLU A 213 11.82 -17.69 0.07
N VAL A 214 12.45 -16.53 -0.19
CA VAL A 214 13.26 -16.31 -1.40
C VAL A 214 14.60 -17.01 -1.30
N ALA A 215 15.17 -17.10 -0.09
CA ALA A 215 16.40 -17.84 0.15
C ALA A 215 16.18 -19.35 -0.06
N ASP A 216 15.04 -19.88 0.37
CA ASP A 216 14.69 -21.31 0.24
C ASP A 216 14.48 -21.75 -1.22
N LEU A 217 14.10 -20.83 -2.12
CA LEU A 217 13.93 -21.09 -3.55
C LEU A 217 15.25 -21.03 -4.36
N GLY A 218 16.40 -20.97 -3.70
CA GLY A 218 17.71 -20.91 -4.35
C GLY A 218 18.14 -19.49 -4.74
N GLY A 219 17.89 -18.51 -3.86
CA GLY A 219 18.44 -17.17 -3.99
C GLY A 219 19.96 -17.21 -4.22
N LEU A 220 20.46 -16.33 -5.10
CA LEU A 220 21.88 -16.20 -5.46
C LEU A 220 22.82 -16.17 -4.25
#